data_AF-A0A2V7XD76-F1
#
_entry.id   AF-A0A2V7XD76-F1
#
_cell.length_a   1.000
_cell.length_b   1.000
_cell.length_c   1.000
_cell.angle_alpha   90.00
_cell.angle_beta   90.00
_cell.angle_gamma   90.00
#
_symmetry.space_group_name_H-M   'P 1'
#
loop_
_entity.id
_entity.type
_entity.pdbx_description
1 polymer ?
#
loop_
_entity_poly.entity_id
_entity_poly.type
_entity_poly.pdbx_seq_one_letter_code
_entity_poly.pdbx_strand_id
1 'polypeptide(L)' 'MTLAIILVVAAALALVFILSITVSRSLQVSNTSLAGRIQPLDLEAFRNLTDAAEDEYLRRHLRPADFRRVRRERLRA' A
#
# COMPACT_ATOMS: atom_id res chain seq x y z
N MET A 1 30.79 11.47 -44.97
CA MET A 1 31.54 11.34 -43.71
C MET A 1 30.94 12.20 -42.61
N THR A 2 30.79 13.52 -42.82
CA THR A 2 30.12 14.45 -41.87
C THR A 2 28.72 14.00 -41.48
N LEU A 3 27.89 13.59 -42.44
CA LEU A 3 26.51 13.15 -42.20
C LEU A 3 26.44 11.87 -41.35
N ALA A 4 27.36 10.92 -41.58
CA ALA A 4 27.46 9.69 -40.77
C ALA A 4 27.88 10.00 -39.33
N ILE A 5 28.82 10.93 -39.13
CA ILE A 5 29.25 11.37 -37.80
C ILE A 5 28.09 12.03 -37.05
N ILE A 6 27.33 12.91 -37.71
CA ILE A 6 26.15 13.56 -37.12
C ILE A 6 25.12 12.52 -36.68
N LEU A 7 24.84 11.53 -37.53
CA LEU A 7 23.85 10.48 -37.24
C LEU A 7 24.27 9.62 -36.04
N VAL A 8 25.55 9.24 -35.97
CA VAL A 8 26.10 8.47 -34.83
C VAL A 8 26.02 9.26 -33.53
N VAL A 9 26.38 10.55 -33.57
CA VAL A 9 26.30 11.42 -32.39
C VAL A 9 24.85 11.60 -31.92
N ALA A 10 23.92 11.83 -32.87
CA ALA A 10 22.50 11.96 -32.54
C ALA A 10 21.94 10.66 -31.93
N ALA A 11 22.31 9.49 -32.47
CA ALA A 11 21.89 8.20 -31.93
C ALA A 11 22.44 7.95 -30.51
N ALA A 12 23.72 8.29 -30.28
CA ALA A 12 24.33 8.17 -28.96
C ALA A 12 23.65 9.08 -27.92
N LEU A 13 23.35 10.34 -28.29
CA LEU A 13 22.64 11.27 -27.42
C LEU A 13 21.21 10.79 -27.12
N ALA A 14 20.49 10.29 -28.14
CA ALA A 14 19.15 9.73 -27.94
C ALA A 14 19.17 8.54 -26.98
N LEU A 15 20.16 7.64 -27.12
CA LEU A 15 20.31 6.49 -26.24
C LEU A 15 20.58 6.91 -24.79
N VAL A 16 21.52 7.84 -24.57
CA VAL A 16 21.82 8.38 -23.24
C VAL A 16 20.60 9.03 -22.61
N PHE A 17 19.85 9.80 -23.40
CA PHE A 17 18.63 10.46 -22.94
C PHE A 17 17.56 9.45 -22.51
N ILE A 18 17.28 8.44 -23.33
CA ILE A 18 16.32 7.36 -23.01
C ILE A 18 16.74 6.61 -21.74
N LEU A 19 18.03 6.28 -21.61
CA LEU A 19 18.55 5.55 -20.46
C LEU A 19 18.43 6.40 -19.17
N SER A 20 18.75 7.69 -19.25
CA SER A 20 18.64 8.62 -18.11
C SER A 20 17.21 8.71 -17.58
N ILE A 21 16.22 8.85 -18.47
CA ILE A 21 14.80 8.95 -18.08
C ILE A 21 14.32 7.64 -17.46
N THR A 22 14.69 6.51 -18.05
CA THR A 22 14.28 5.18 -17.59
C THR A 22 14.83 4.87 -16.20
N VAL A 23 16.12 5.14 -15.97
CA VAL A 23 16.77 4.91 -14.68
C VAL A 23 16.22 5.85 -13.61
N SER A 24 16.05 7.14 -13.90
CA SER A 24 15.48 8.09 -12.94
C SER A 24 14.06 7.71 -12.51
N ARG A 25 13.19 7.32 -13.46
CA ARG A 25 11.83 6.86 -13.13
C ARG A 25 11.81 5.56 -12.35
N SER A 26 12.64 4.58 -12.73
CA SER A 26 12.72 3.28 -12.05
C SER A 26 13.15 3.45 -10.58
N LEU A 27 14.16 4.28 -10.32
CA LEU A 27 14.61 4.60 -8.97
C LEU A 27 13.54 5.31 -8.15
N GLN A 28 12.80 6.25 -8.75
CA GLN A 28 11.74 7.02 -8.09
C GLN A 28 10.51 6.16 -7.73
N VAL A 29 10.17 5.17 -8.56
CA VAL A 29 9.08 4.21 -8.31
C VAL A 29 9.46 3.21 -7.21
N SER A 30 10.72 2.78 -7.13
CA SER A 30 11.14 1.80 -6.10
C SER A 30 11.14 2.39 -4.67
N ASN A 31 11.48 3.68 -4.53
CA ASN A 31 11.56 4.35 -3.22
C ASN A 31 10.24 4.97 -2.77
N THR A 32 9.30 5.22 -3.68
CA THR A 32 8.03 5.83 -3.33
C THR A 32 6.98 4.75 -3.06
N SER A 33 6.76 4.50 -1.77
CA SER A 33 5.42 4.32 -1.19
C SER A 33 4.88 2.92 -0.92
N LEU A 34 5.50 1.80 -1.30
CA LEU A 34 4.95 0.50 -0.84
C LEU A 34 5.32 0.20 0.62
N ALA A 35 6.61 0.30 0.96
CA ALA A 35 7.09 0.01 2.31
C ALA A 35 6.50 0.95 3.39
N GLY A 36 6.22 2.21 3.05
CA GLY A 36 5.62 3.19 3.96
C GLY A 36 4.09 3.16 4.04
N ARG A 37 3.41 2.38 3.19
CA ARG A 37 1.94 2.23 3.19
C ARG A 37 1.46 0.93 3.83
N ILE A 38 2.36 0.00 4.11
CA ILE A 38 2.03 -1.24 4.83
C ILE A 38 2.09 -0.92 6.31
N GLN A 39 0.93 -0.70 6.91
CA GLN A 39 0.81 -0.54 8.36
C GLN A 39 0.73 -1.93 8.99
N PRO A 40 1.48 -2.20 10.07
CA PRO A 40 1.35 -3.47 10.80
C PRO A 40 -0.10 -3.61 11.28
N LEU A 41 -0.77 -4.67 10.82
CA LEU A 41 -2.13 -5.01 11.21
C LEU A 41 -2.08 -6.02 12.34
N ASP A 42 -2.73 -5.70 13.46
CA ASP A 42 -2.95 -6.66 14.53
C ASP A 42 -4.01 -7.68 14.08
N LEU A 43 -3.54 -8.88 13.73
CA LEU A 43 -4.38 -9.98 13.27
C LEU A 43 -5.30 -10.51 14.37
N GLU A 44 -4.90 -10.42 15.64
CA GLU A 44 -5.74 -10.87 16.75
C GLU A 44 -6.88 -9.90 16.98
N ALA A 45 -6.62 -8.59 16.91
CA ALA A 45 -7.65 -7.57 16.95
C ALA A 45 -8.64 -7.71 15.77
N PHE A 46 -8.13 -7.91 14.55
CA PHE A 46 -8.97 -8.12 13.37
C PHE A 46 -9.83 -9.38 13.47
N ARG A 47 -9.25 -10.50 13.93
CA ARG A 47 -9.98 -11.75 14.15
C ARG A 47 -11.07 -11.56 15.20
N ASN A 48 -10.77 -10.86 16.29
CA ASN A 48 -11.75 -10.51 17.30
C ASN A 48 -12.93 -9.76 16.67
N LEU A 49 -12.68 -8.69 15.90
CA LEU A 49 -13.73 -7.90 15.25
C LEU A 49 -14.61 -8.69 14.26
N THR A 50 -14.08 -9.76 13.66
CA THR A 50 -14.76 -10.53 12.62
C THR A 50 -15.38 -11.83 13.11
N ASP A 51 -15.13 -12.22 14.37
CA ASP A 51 -15.64 -13.47 14.94
C ASP A 51 -17.15 -13.38 15.25
N ALA A 52 -17.93 -14.19 14.53
CA ALA A 52 -19.37 -14.31 14.73
C ALA A 52 -19.75 -15.00 16.04
N ALA A 53 -18.91 -15.94 16.52
CA ALA A 53 -19.15 -16.64 17.77
C ALA A 53 -18.98 -15.68 18.97
N GLU A 54 -18.01 -14.77 18.89
CA GLU A 54 -17.78 -13.73 19.89
C GLU A 54 -18.96 -12.75 19.97
N ASP A 55 -19.52 -12.32 18.83
CA ASP A 55 -20.69 -11.43 18.82
C ASP A 55 -21.94 -12.12 19.41
N GLU A 56 -22.11 -13.42 19.19
CA GLU A 56 -23.18 -14.22 19.81
C GLU A 56 -22.95 -14.44 21.31
N TYR A 57 -21.69 -14.65 21.73
CA TYR A 57 -21.31 -14.71 23.14
C TYR A 57 -21.63 -13.41 23.86
N LEU A 58 -21.20 -12.27 23.30
CA LEU A 58 -21.47 -10.94 23.84
C LEU A 58 -22.97 -10.65 23.91
N ARG A 59 -23.75 -11.05 22.89
CA ARG A 59 -25.21 -10.88 22.89
C ARG A 59 -25.90 -11.68 24.00
N ARG A 60 -25.38 -12.86 24.35
CA ARG A 60 -25.93 -13.72 25.40
C ARG A 60 -25.56 -13.26 26.81
N HIS A 61 -24.39 -12.64 26.99
CA HIS A 61 -23.84 -12.33 28.31
C HIS A 61 -23.92 -10.85 28.70
N LEU A 62 -24.09 -9.93 27.75
CA LEU A 62 -24.26 -8.50 28.03
C LEU A 62 -25.72 -8.10 28.05
N ARG A 63 -26.03 -7.11 28.87
CA ARG A 63 -27.32 -6.42 28.80
C ARG A 63 -27.42 -5.71 27.44
N PRO A 64 -28.64 -5.53 26.88
CA PRO A 64 -28.81 -4.91 25.56
C PRO A 64 -28.21 -3.50 25.41
N ALA A 65 -28.09 -2.74 26.50
CA ALA A 65 -27.44 -1.44 26.50
C ALA A 65 -25.91 -1.55 26.36
N ASP A 66 -25.30 -2.47 27.10
CA ASP A 66 -23.85 -2.70 27.13
C ASP A 66 -23.37 -3.38 25.84
N PHE A 67 -24.15 -4.34 25.31
CA PHE A 67 -23.89 -4.95 24.00
C PHE A 67 -23.81 -3.90 22.88
N ARG A 68 -24.78 -2.98 22.83
CA ARG A 68 -24.79 -1.89 21.83
C ARG A 68 -23.62 -0.92 22.01
N ARG A 69 -23.16 -0.71 23.24
CA ARG A 69 -21.98 0.12 23.51
C ARG A 69 -20.71 -0.55 22.99
N VAL A 70 -20.44 -1.79 23.41
CA VAL A 70 -19.26 -2.56 22.99
C VAL A 70 -19.24 -2.73 21.46
N ARG A 71 -20.38 -3.01 20.83
CA ARG A 71 -20.46 -3.12 19.37
C ARG A 71 -20.13 -1.83 18.63
N ARG A 72 -20.51 -0.67 19.17
CA ARG A 72 -20.15 0.64 18.60
C ARG A 72 -18.67 0.95 18.78
N GLU A 73 -18.09 0.57 19.92
CA GLU A 73 -16.65 0.70 20.17
C GLU A 73 -15.85 -0.17 19.19
N ARG A 74 -16.29 -1.42 18.94
CA ARG A 74 -15.69 -2.34 17.97
C ARG A 74 -15.75 -1.85 16.51
N LEU A 75 -16.82 -1.15 16.10
CA LEU A 75 -16.94 -0.59 14.75
C LEU A 75 -16.09 0.68 14.52
N ARG A 76 -15.55 1.28 15.58
CA ARG A 76 -14.74 2.50 15.53
C ARG A 76 -13.25 2.23 15.68
N ALA A 77 -12.86 1.02 16.05
CA ALA A 77 -11.48 0.55 16.11
C ALA A 77 -10.99 0.16 14.71
#